data_AF-A0A177AQU0-F1
#
_entry.id   AF-A0A177AQU0-F1
#
_cell.length_a   1.000
_cell.length_b   1.000
_cell.length_c   1.000
_cell.angle_alpha   90.00
_cell.angle_beta   90.00
_cell.angle_gamma   90.00
#
_symmetry.space_group_name_H-M   'P 1'
#
loop_
_entity.id
_entity.type
_entity.pdbx_description
1 polymer ?
#
loop_
_entity_poly.entity_id
_entity_poly.type
_entity_poly.pdbx_seq_one_letter_code
_entity_poly.pdbx_strand_id
1 'polypeptide(L)'
;MITQSDKNMGGVDRFDQMLKSYFSKHRNKKWTVKFSIYIIHMLIHNSYVLYKEYSKYPKKVKKHLQYRMDLIEYLSEFNEFNFNYEHCTLTNGP
;
A
#
# COMPACT_ATOMS: atom_id res chain seq x y z
N MET A 1 16.20 13.06 -32.47
CA MET A 1 14.73 12.86 -32.50
C MET A 1 14.43 11.86 -31.38
N ILE A 2 14.06 12.34 -30.19
CA ILE A 2 13.64 11.45 -29.09
C ILE A 2 12.22 11.01 -29.46
N THR A 3 12.07 9.71 -29.70
CA THR A 3 10.82 9.15 -30.21
C THR A 3 9.78 9.13 -29.10
N GLN A 4 8.50 9.33 -29.44
CA GLN A 4 7.38 9.35 -28.46
C GLN A 4 7.38 8.10 -27.55
N SER A 5 7.94 6.99 -28.02
CA SER A 5 8.17 5.75 -27.29
C SER A 5 9.02 5.92 -26.01
N ASP A 6 10.07 6.74 -26.06
CA ASP A 6 10.94 7.01 -24.91
C ASP A 6 10.20 7.74 -23.78
N LYS A 7 9.16 8.53 -24.12
CA LYS A 7 8.33 9.22 -23.13
C LYS A 7 7.37 8.29 -22.39
N ASN A 8 6.94 7.19 -23.00
CA ASN A 8 5.94 6.27 -22.44
C ASN A 8 6.57 5.04 -21.77
N MET A 9 7.83 4.71 -22.05
CA MET A 9 8.51 3.53 -21.48
C MET A 9 8.80 3.64 -19.97
N GLY A 10 8.82 4.85 -19.38
CA GLY A 10 9.22 5.05 -17.99
C GLY A 10 8.17 4.73 -16.91
N GLY A 11 6.95 4.30 -17.29
CA GLY A 11 5.88 4.04 -16.31
C GLY A 11 6.21 2.87 -15.37
N VAL A 12 6.68 1.77 -15.93
CA VAL A 12 7.04 0.55 -15.18
C VAL A 12 8.30 0.78 -14.34
N ASP A 13 9.31 1.45 -14.87
CA ASP A 13 10.55 1.75 -14.14
C ASP A 13 10.31 2.68 -12.95
N ARG A 14 9.44 3.69 -13.12
CA ARG A 14 9.06 4.58 -12.02
C ARG A 14 8.27 3.85 -10.94
N PHE A 15 7.37 2.95 -11.34
CA PHE A 15 6.64 2.11 -10.41
C PHE A 15 7.57 1.19 -9.60
N ASP A 16 8.52 0.53 -10.28
CA ASP A 16 9.52 -0.32 -9.64
C ASP A 16 10.45 0.47 -8.70
N GLN A 17 10.89 1.67 -9.09
CA GLN A 17 11.65 2.58 -8.22
C GLN A 17 10.87 2.99 -6.98
N MET A 18 9.58 3.33 -7.14
CA MET A 18 8.73 3.68 -6.01
C MET A 18 8.53 2.49 -5.07
N LEU A 19 8.31 1.28 -5.59
CA LEU A 19 8.20 0.07 -4.77
C LEU A 19 9.48 -0.21 -3.99
N LYS A 20 10.65 -0.10 -4.65
CA LYS A 20 11.96 -0.29 -4.01
C LYS A 20 12.23 0.73 -2.90
N SER A 21 11.79 1.97 -3.05
CA SER A 21 11.97 3.03 -2.04
C SER A 21 11.30 2.72 -0.70
N TYR A 22 10.31 1.83 -0.67
CA TYR A 22 9.54 1.51 0.53
C TYR A 22 9.62 0.03 0.91
N PHE A 23 10.45 -0.75 0.23
CA PHE A 23 10.59 -2.18 0.50
C PHE A 23 11.46 -2.39 1.74
N SER A 24 10.90 -2.98 2.79
CA SER A 24 11.70 -3.43 3.94
C SER A 24 12.55 -4.64 3.53
N LYS A 25 13.84 -4.64 3.87
CA LYS A 25 14.75 -5.76 3.64
C LYS A 25 14.38 -6.94 4.56
N HIS A 26 13.31 -7.66 4.25
CA HIS A 26 12.94 -8.86 4.97
C HIS A 26 13.90 -10.00 4.62
N ARG A 27 14.54 -10.61 5.64
CA ARG A 27 15.43 -11.78 5.51
C ARG A 27 14.64 -13.08 5.27
N ASN A 28 13.47 -13.01 4.63
CA ASN A 28 12.64 -14.18 4.35
C ASN A 28 13.21 -14.92 3.13
N LYS A 29 13.53 -16.21 3.29
CA LYS A 29 14.10 -17.04 2.21
C LYS A 29 13.02 -17.59 1.25
N LYS A 30 11.77 -17.69 1.69
CA LYS A 30 10.65 -18.21 0.89
C LYS A 30 10.22 -17.18 -0.17
N TRP A 31 10.31 -17.54 -1.44
CA TRP A 31 9.93 -16.67 -2.56
C TRP A 31 8.45 -16.28 -2.53
N THR A 32 7.57 -17.18 -2.09
CA THR A 32 6.13 -16.94 -1.97
C THR A 32 5.83 -15.77 -1.04
N VAL A 33 6.52 -15.69 0.09
CA VAL A 33 6.36 -14.57 1.04
C VAL A 33 6.82 -13.25 0.41
N LYS A 34 7.93 -13.27 -0.34
CA LYS A 34 8.40 -12.08 -1.08
C LYS A 34 7.38 -11.62 -2.11
N PHE A 35 6.77 -12.58 -2.82
CA PHE A 35 5.75 -12.31 -3.83
C PHE A 35 4.46 -11.74 -3.22
N SER A 36 3.98 -12.31 -2.11
CA SER A 36 2.81 -11.77 -1.40
C SER A 36 3.04 -10.34 -0.90
N ILE A 37 4.21 -10.07 -0.31
CA ILE A 37 4.58 -8.72 0.13
C ILE A 37 4.63 -7.76 -1.07
N TYR A 38 5.20 -8.19 -2.19
CA TYR A 38 5.23 -7.41 -3.42
C TYR A 38 3.82 -7.04 -3.90
N ILE A 39 2.89 -8.00 -3.94
CA ILE A 39 1.49 -7.74 -4.29
C ILE A 39 0.86 -6.69 -3.38
N ILE A 40 1.05 -6.79 -2.05
CA ILE A 40 0.52 -5.81 -1.10
C ILE A 40 1.07 -4.41 -1.38
N HIS A 41 2.37 -4.28 -1.65
CA HIS A 41 2.94 -2.99 -2.00
C HIS A 41 2.38 -2.42 -3.31
N MET A 42 2.11 -3.26 -4.31
CA MET A 42 1.45 -2.85 -5.55
C MET A 42 0.01 -2.37 -5.30
N LEU A 43 -0.76 -3.10 -4.48
CA LEU A 43 -2.13 -2.72 -4.11
C LEU A 43 -2.17 -1.36 -3.43
N ILE A 44 -1.28 -1.12 -2.46
CA ILE A 44 -1.20 0.18 -1.75
C ILE A 44 -0.82 1.32 -2.71
N HIS A 45 0.05 1.05 -3.68
CA HIS A 45 0.40 2.07 -4.68
C HIS A 45 -0.79 2.39 -5.58
N ASN A 46 -1.51 1.37 -6.05
CA ASN A 46 -2.69 1.55 -6.89
C ASN A 46 -3.82 2.25 -6.13
N SER A 47 -4.03 1.92 -4.85
CA SER A 47 -5.00 2.62 -4.00
C SER A 47 -4.63 4.09 -3.80
N TYR A 48 -3.34 4.41 -3.68
CA TYR A 48 -2.87 5.79 -3.64
C TYR A 48 -3.10 6.53 -4.97
N VAL A 49 -2.89 5.88 -6.12
CA VAL A 49 -3.20 6.48 -7.42
C VAL A 49 -4.68 6.84 -7.51
N LEU A 50 -5.57 5.91 -7.14
CA LEU A 50 -7.01 6.16 -7.06
C LEU A 50 -7.35 7.27 -6.07
N TYR A 51 -6.74 7.27 -4.89
CA TYR A 51 -6.92 8.33 -3.89
C TYR A 51 -6.60 9.72 -4.45
N LYS A 52 -5.52 9.85 -5.25
CA LYS A 52 -5.18 11.11 -5.90
C LYS A 52 -6.21 11.53 -6.95
N GLU A 53 -6.68 10.57 -7.73
CA GLU A 53 -7.61 10.80 -8.84
C GLU A 53 -9.00 11.22 -8.34
N TYR A 54 -9.50 10.55 -7.30
CA TYR A 54 -10.83 10.80 -6.73
C TYR A 54 -10.81 11.79 -5.55
N SER A 55 -9.66 12.39 -5.23
CA SER A 55 -9.60 13.39 -4.17
C SER A 55 -10.36 14.65 -4.57
N LYS A 56 -11.42 14.96 -3.80
CA LYS A 56 -12.23 16.18 -3.96
C LYS A 56 -11.41 17.48 -3.85
N TYR A 57 -10.20 17.41 -3.27
CA TYR A 57 -9.29 18.53 -3.08
C TYR A 57 -7.88 18.20 -3.57
N PRO A 58 -7.59 18.30 -4.89
CA PRO A 58 -6.31 17.90 -5.47
C PRO A 58 -5.10 18.66 -4.89
N LYS A 59 -5.31 19.90 -4.40
CA LYS A 59 -4.26 20.72 -3.77
C LYS A 59 -3.90 20.29 -2.34
N LYS A 60 -4.70 19.42 -1.72
CA LYS A 60 -4.50 18.91 -0.35
C LYS A 60 -4.16 17.41 -0.32
N VAL A 61 -3.85 16.84 -1.48
CA VAL A 61 -3.47 15.44 -1.60
C VAL A 61 -2.21 15.18 -0.76
N LYS A 62 -2.34 14.25 0.18
CA LYS A 62 -1.25 13.82 1.06
C LYS A 62 -0.13 13.20 0.22
N LYS A 63 1.12 13.41 0.63
CA LYS A 63 2.27 12.71 0.03
C LYS A 63 2.13 11.19 0.25
N HIS A 64 2.71 10.39 -0.64
CA HIS A 64 2.61 8.92 -0.61
C HIS A 64 3.05 8.31 0.73
N LEU A 65 4.07 8.88 1.39
CA LEU A 65 4.50 8.41 2.71
C LEU A 65 3.43 8.66 3.78
N GLN A 66 2.84 9.87 3.80
CA GLN A 66 1.80 10.22 4.77
C GLN A 66 0.56 9.34 4.57
N TYR A 67 0.15 9.13 3.32
CA TYR A 67 -0.96 8.22 3.01
C TYR A 67 -0.70 6.80 3.54
N ARG A 68 0.54 6.31 3.43
CA ARG A 68 0.91 5.00 3.99
C ARG A 68 0.87 4.97 5.52
N MET A 69 1.34 6.02 6.19
CA MET A 69 1.27 6.09 7.65
C MET A 69 -0.17 6.06 8.14
N ASP A 70 -1.04 6.88 7.54
CA ASP A 70 -2.47 6.90 7.89
C ASP A 70 -3.13 5.54 7.64
N LEU A 71 -2.74 4.85 6.56
CA LEU A 71 -3.25 3.52 6.24
C LEU A 71 -2.78 2.46 7.25
N ILE A 72 -1.53 2.55 7.73
CA ILE A 72 -1.01 1.65 8.77
C ILE A 72 -1.73 1.89 10.09
N GLU A 73 -1.95 3.14 10.47
CA GLU A 73 -2.68 3.53 11.67
C GLU A 73 -4.11 2.96 11.63
N TYR A 74 -4.85 3.23 10.55
CA TYR A 74 -6.20 2.70 10.36
C TYR A 74 -6.27 1.17 10.43
N LEU A 75 -5.33 0.47 9.78
CA LEU A 75 -5.29 -0.99 9.82
C LEU A 75 -4.94 -1.54 11.20
N SER A 76 -4.11 -0.82 11.96
CA SER A 76 -3.74 -1.21 13.33
C SER A 76 -4.93 -1.11 14.27
N GLU A 77 -5.66 0.00 14.20
CA GLU A 77 -6.91 0.23 14.94
C GLU A 77 -7.98 -0.81 14.57
N PHE A 78 -8.14 -1.09 13.28
CA PHE A 78 -9.09 -2.11 12.80
C PHE A 78 -8.73 -3.50 13.31
N ASN A 79 -7.44 -3.86 13.34
CA ASN A 79 -7.00 -5.15 13.84
C ASN A 79 -7.27 -5.28 15.35
N GLU A 80 -6.99 -4.22 16.13
CA GLU A 80 -7.30 -4.18 17.56
C GLU A 80 -8.81 -4.31 17.81
N PHE A 81 -9.65 -3.61 17.04
CA PHE A 81 -11.09 -3.74 17.13
C PHE A 81 -11.57 -5.18 16.85
N ASN A 82 -11.08 -5.84 15.79
CA ASN A 82 -11.49 -7.20 15.46
C ASN A 82 -11.05 -8.21 16.52
N PHE A 83 -9.84 -8.09 17.06
CA PHE A 83 -9.38 -8.97 18.13
C PHE A 83 -10.26 -8.84 19.37
N ASN A 84 -10.61 -7.60 19.75
CA ASN A 84 -11.52 -7.34 20.86
C ASN A 84 -12.95 -7.84 20.58
N TYR A 85 -13.43 -7.72 19.35
CA TYR A 85 -14.74 -8.24 18.94
C TYR A 85 -14.80 -9.77 18.99
N GLU A 86 -13.80 -10.46 18.44
CA GLU A 86 -13.71 -11.93 18.51
C GLU A 86 -13.64 -12.40 19.97
N HIS A 87 -12.84 -11.73 20.82
CA HIS A 87 -12.78 -12.03 22.25
C HIS A 87 -14.15 -11.85 22.96
N CYS A 88 -14.87 -10.78 22.65
CA CYS A 88 -16.22 -10.54 23.17
C CYS A 88 -17.25 -11.57 22.67
N THR A 89 -17.15 -12.06 21.42
CA THR A 89 -18.09 -13.07 20.91
C THR A 89 -17.81 -14.49 21.41
N LEU A 90 -16.55 -14.82 21.70
CA LEU A 90 -16.16 -16.12 22.27
C LEU A 90 -16.42 -16.22 23.77
N THR A 91 -16.52 -15.08 24.47
CA THR A 91 -16.82 -15.01 25.92
C THR A 91 -18.31 -14.80 26.23
N ASN A 92 -19.11 -14.35 25.26
CA ASN A 92 -20.54 -14.09 25.40
C ASN A 92 -21.42 -14.96 24.46
N GLY A 93 -20.90 -16.07 23.94
CA GLY A 93 -21.73 -17.10 23.32
C GLY A 93 -22.64 -17.75 24.38
N PRO A 94 -23.87 -18.18 24.03
CA PRO A 94 -24.84 -18.74 24.97
C PRO A 94 -24.32 -19.96 25.74
#